data_AF-A0A8S2SVE8-F1
#
_entry.id   AF-A0A8S2SVE8-F1
#
_cell.length_a   1.000
_cell.length_b   1.000
_cell.length_c   1.000
_cell.angle_alpha   90.00
_cell.angle_beta   90.00
_cell.angle_gamma   90.00
#
_symmetry.space_group_name_H-M   'P 1'
#
loop_
_entity.id
_entity.type
_entity.pdbx_description
1 polymer ?
#
loop_
_entity_poly.entity_id
_entity_poly.type
_entity_poly.pdbx_seq_one_letter_code
_entity_poly.pdbx_strand_id
1 'polypeptide(L)'
;AEQLIPVFAVPPAGPTPIVRTLRQVLQEKRLEIQERKLLILIATDGVPTNDNDQQETKPLEHALRHERNPINRIQVTLIACTDDNECVGQRNF
;
A
#
# COMPACT_ATOMS: atom_id res chain seq x y z
N ALA A 1 10.71 28.23 4.56
CA ALA A 1 10.78 26.77 4.29
C ALA A 1 12.19 26.19 4.49
N GLU A 2 13.22 26.97 4.81
CA GLU A 2 14.62 26.50 4.92
C GLU A 2 14.87 25.46 6.02
N GLN A 3 14.09 25.46 7.10
CA GLN A 3 14.26 24.52 8.21
C GLN A 3 13.84 23.06 7.90
N LEU A 4 13.16 22.83 6.77
CA LEU A 4 12.72 21.49 6.35
C LEU A 4 13.72 20.79 5.41
N ILE A 5 14.65 21.54 4.82
CA ILE A 5 15.64 21.02 3.86
C ILE A 5 16.49 19.88 4.45
N PRO A 6 16.99 19.95 5.70
CA PRO A 6 17.81 18.87 6.26
C PRO A 6 17.01 17.58 6.51
N VAL A 7 15.71 17.70 6.80
CA VAL A 7 14.84 16.57 7.14
C VAL A 7 14.56 15.69 5.92
N PHE A 8 14.50 16.30 4.73
CA PHE A 8 14.30 15.59 3.46
C PHE A 8 15.61 15.28 2.73
N ALA A 9 16.77 15.61 3.30
CA ALA A 9 18.07 15.32 2.69
C ALA A 9 18.40 13.82 2.65
N VAL A 10 17.79 13.04 3.54
CA VAL A 10 17.90 11.58 3.58
C VAL A 10 16.53 11.01 3.25
N PRO A 11 16.40 10.18 2.20
CA PRO A 11 15.12 9.55 1.89
C PRO A 11 14.70 8.62 3.04
N PRO A 12 13.39 8.47 3.30
CA PRO A 12 12.91 7.47 4.24
C PRO A 12 13.40 6.09 3.80
N ALA A 13 13.88 5.30 4.76
CA ALA A 13 14.44 3.97 4.54
C ALA A 13 13.86 2.97 5.53
N GLY A 14 13.84 1.70 5.13
CA GLY A 14 13.32 0.60 5.93
C GLY A 14 12.22 -0.18 5.20
N PRO A 15 11.70 -1.24 5.85
CA PRO A 15 10.71 -2.11 5.24
C PRO A 15 9.37 -1.41 5.00
N THR A 16 8.67 -1.86 3.97
CA THR A 16 7.34 -1.36 3.58
C THR A 16 6.28 -2.47 3.68
N PRO A 17 5.88 -2.89 4.91
CA PRO A 17 5.01 -4.04 5.19
C PRO A 17 3.54 -3.81 4.81
N ILE A 18 3.28 -3.39 3.58
CA ILE A 18 1.99 -3.02 3.03
C ILE A 18 0.99 -4.19 3.16
N VAL A 19 1.44 -5.43 2.94
CA VAL A 19 0.57 -6.62 3.03
C VAL A 19 0.06 -6.82 4.45
N ARG A 20 0.96 -6.72 5.45
CA ARG A 20 0.61 -6.81 6.87
C ARG A 20 -0.35 -5.70 7.25
N THR A 21 -0.04 -4.46 6.89
CA THR A 21 -0.88 -3.29 7.20
C THR A 21 -2.24 -3.38 6.52
N LEU A 22 -2.32 -3.81 5.26
CA LEU A 22 -3.57 -3.98 4.54
C LEU A 22 -4.46 -5.02 5.22
N ARG A 23 -3.91 -6.19 5.58
CA ARG A 23 -4.65 -7.24 6.30
C ARG A 23 -5.18 -6.76 7.63
N GLN A 24 -4.37 -6.01 8.38
CA GLN A 24 -4.78 -5.41 9.63
C GLN A 24 -5.96 -4.45 9.43
N VAL A 25 -5.90 -3.53 8.46
CA VAL A 25 -7.00 -2.60 8.16
C VAL A 25 -8.27 -3.35 7.76
N LEU A 26 -8.17 -4.38 6.91
CA LEU A 26 -9.31 -5.20 6.50
C LEU A 26 -9.95 -5.92 7.70
N GLN A 27 -9.14 -6.42 8.63
CA GLN A 27 -9.62 -7.05 9.85
C GLN A 27 -10.30 -6.05 10.79
N GLU A 28 -9.66 -4.90 11.03
CA GLU A 28 -10.16 -3.86 11.93
C GLU A 28 -11.46 -3.23 11.44
N LYS A 29 -11.65 -3.11 10.12
CA LYS A 29 -12.84 -2.49 9.50
C LYS A 29 -13.93 -3.49 9.12
N ARG A 30 -13.79 -4.76 9.50
CA ARG A 30 -14.66 -5.84 9.04
C ARG A 30 -16.14 -5.60 9.33
N LEU A 31 -16.47 -5.02 10.49
CA LEU A 31 -17.86 -4.73 10.87
C LEU A 31 -18.37 -3.50 10.10
N GLU A 32 -17.57 -2.43 10.03
CA GLU A 32 -17.96 -1.18 9.36
C GLU A 32 -18.13 -1.34 7.85
N ILE A 33 -17.41 -2.27 7.22
CA ILE A 33 -17.58 -2.58 5.80
C ILE A 33 -19.01 -3.10 5.50
N GLN A 34 -19.70 -3.70 6.47
CA GLN A 34 -21.09 -4.13 6.28
C GLN A 34 -22.04 -2.94 6.14
N GLU A 35 -21.76 -1.84 6.85
CA GLU A 35 -22.62 -0.66 6.89
C GLU A 35 -22.27 0.36 5.80
N ARG A 36 -20.97 0.59 5.55
CA ARG A 36 -20.46 1.59 4.60
C ARG A 36 -19.39 1.02 3.66
N LYS A 37 -19.11 1.70 2.55
CA LYS A 37 -18.02 1.32 1.65
C LYS A 37 -16.67 1.79 2.22
N LEU A 38 -15.62 1.02 2.00
CA LEU A 38 -14.25 1.34 2.38
C LEU A 38 -13.43 1.73 1.14
N LEU A 39 -12.77 2.87 1.19
CA LEU A 39 -11.77 3.30 0.21
C LEU A 39 -10.40 3.23 0.87
N ILE A 40 -9.47 2.50 0.25
CA ILE A 40 -8.08 2.36 0.69
C ILE A 40 -7.18 3.00 -0.38
N LEU A 41 -6.41 3.99 0.02
CA LEU A 41 -5.38 4.61 -0.81
C LEU A 41 -4.02 4.15 -0.30
N ILE A 42 -3.26 3.48 -1.15
CA ILE A 42 -1.91 3.02 -0.83
C ILE A 42 -0.95 3.90 -1.63
N ALA A 43 -0.32 4.85 -0.95
CA ALA A 43 0.75 5.68 -1.51
C ALA A 43 2.11 5.10 -1.12
N THR A 44 2.95 4.76 -2.09
CA THR A 44 4.27 4.18 -1.86
C THR A 44 5.25 4.60 -2.95
N ASP A 45 6.47 4.96 -2.56
CA ASP A 45 7.59 5.31 -3.42
C ASP A 45 8.40 4.08 -3.89
N GLY A 46 8.15 2.93 -3.26
CA GLY A 46 8.95 1.73 -3.45
C GLY A 46 8.16 0.47 -3.81
N VAL A 47 8.84 -0.65 -3.59
CA VAL A 47 8.31 -2.00 -3.74
C VAL A 47 7.85 -2.49 -2.36
N PRO A 48 6.66 -3.09 -2.22
CA PRO A 48 6.22 -3.67 -0.95
C PRO A 48 7.24 -4.71 -0.45
N THR A 49 7.68 -4.59 0.79
CA THR A 49 8.56 -5.56 1.46
C THR A 49 7.96 -6.05 2.78
N ASN A 50 8.36 -7.23 3.25
CA ASN A 50 8.00 -7.67 4.61
C ASN A 50 8.90 -6.99 5.67
N ASP A 51 8.67 -7.29 6.94
CA ASP A 51 9.46 -6.72 8.04
C ASP A 51 10.96 -7.14 8.00
N ASN A 52 11.34 -8.11 7.15
CA ASN A 52 12.72 -8.54 6.87
C ASN A 52 13.26 -8.01 5.53
N ASP A 53 12.62 -7.01 4.94
CA ASP A 53 12.98 -6.37 3.67
C ASP A 53 12.91 -7.26 2.41
N GLN A 54 12.18 -8.38 2.48
CA GLN A 54 11.96 -9.25 1.33
C GLN A 54 10.75 -8.77 0.53
N GLN A 55 10.88 -8.71 -0.80
CA GLN A 55 9.82 -8.25 -1.70
C GLN A 55 8.53 -9.10 -1.62
N GLU A 56 7.39 -8.43 -1.48
CA GLU A 56 6.06 -9.03 -1.31
C GLU A 56 5.06 -8.65 -2.43
N THR A 57 5.51 -8.49 -3.67
CA THR A 57 4.61 -8.17 -4.80
C THR A 57 3.50 -9.21 -4.99
N LYS A 58 3.82 -10.51 -4.95
CA LYS A 58 2.84 -11.60 -5.12
C LYS A 58 1.87 -11.69 -3.92
N PRO A 59 2.33 -11.65 -2.66
CA PRO A 59 1.43 -11.54 -1.52
C PRO A 59 0.50 -10.32 -1.58
N LEU A 60 1.00 -9.16 -2.01
CA LEU A 60 0.17 -7.96 -2.18
C LEU A 60 -0.90 -8.18 -3.26
N GLU A 61 -0.54 -8.72 -4.42
CA GLU A 61 -1.51 -9.08 -5.46
C GLU A 61 -2.58 -10.04 -4.92
N HIS A 62 -2.16 -11.07 -4.19
CA HIS A 62 -3.08 -12.03 -3.60
C HIS A 62 -4.07 -11.34 -2.64
N ALA A 63 -3.59 -10.48 -1.75
CA ALA A 63 -4.43 -9.73 -0.82
C ALA A 63 -5.42 -8.81 -1.54
N LEU A 64 -4.96 -8.10 -2.58
CA LEU A 64 -5.82 -7.22 -3.38
C LEU A 64 -6.87 -7.98 -4.19
N ARG A 65 -6.58 -9.21 -4.65
CA ARG A 65 -7.53 -9.99 -5.45
C ARG A 65 -8.49 -10.83 -4.61
N HIS A 66 -8.04 -11.39 -3.50
CA HIS A 66 -8.76 -12.47 -2.80
C HIS A 66 -9.17 -12.13 -1.36
N GLU A 67 -8.49 -11.19 -0.70
CA GLU A 67 -8.74 -10.91 0.73
C GLU A 67 -9.71 -9.74 0.95
N ARG A 68 -10.03 -8.97 -0.09
CA ARG A 68 -11.08 -7.94 -0.06
C ARG A 68 -12.46 -8.58 -0.02
N ASN A 69 -13.02 -8.75 1.17
CA ASN A 69 -14.35 -9.32 1.35
C ASN A 69 -15.27 -8.41 2.19
N PRO A 70 -16.45 -7.99 1.67
CA PRO A 70 -16.94 -8.19 0.31
C PRO A 70 -16.25 -7.27 -0.71
N ILE A 71 -15.83 -7.84 -1.84
CA ILE A 71 -15.00 -7.17 -2.85
C ILE A 71 -15.64 -5.91 -3.45
N ASN A 72 -16.97 -5.90 -3.59
CA ASN A 72 -17.74 -4.79 -4.15
C ASN A 72 -17.92 -3.60 -3.20
N ARG A 73 -17.45 -3.71 -1.95
CA ARG A 73 -17.51 -2.62 -0.96
C ARG A 73 -16.15 -2.07 -0.58
N ILE A 74 -15.06 -2.65 -1.09
CA ILE A 74 -13.70 -2.27 -0.75
C ILE A 74 -12.95 -1.87 -2.03
N GLN A 75 -12.81 -0.56 -2.24
CA GLN A 75 -12.04 -0.02 -3.34
C GLN A 75 -10.61 0.23 -2.88
N VAL A 76 -9.64 -0.22 -3.67
CA VAL A 76 -8.22 0.05 -3.42
C VAL A 76 -7.63 0.79 -4.61
N THR A 77 -6.83 1.82 -4.34
CA THR A 77 -6.08 2.57 -5.34
C THR A 77 -4.61 2.63 -4.93
N LEU A 78 -3.74 2.19 -5.83
CA LEU A 78 -2.29 2.28 -5.68
C LEU A 78 -1.82 3.60 -6.28
N ILE A 79 -1.05 4.37 -5.50
CA ILE A 79 -0.42 5.62 -5.90
C ILE A 79 1.08 5.37 -5.83
N ALA A 80 1.72 5.24 -6.98
CA ALA A 80 3.17 5.11 -7.06
C ALA A 80 3.80 6.52 -6.95
N CYS A 81 4.56 6.75 -5.89
CA CYS A 81 5.25 8.00 -5.61
C CYS A 81 6.73 7.87 -6.03
N THR A 82 6.98 7.53 -7.29
CA THR A 82 8.32 7.26 -7.80
C THR A 82 8.69 8.30 -8.85
N ASP A 83 9.95 8.73 -8.84
CA ASP A 83 10.53 9.59 -9.89
C ASP A 83 10.92 8.77 -11.14
N ASP A 84 10.92 7.44 -11.03
CA ASP A 84 11.22 6.52 -12.13
C ASP A 84 9.96 6.19 -12.93
N ASN A 85 9.80 6.87 -14.08
CA ASN A 85 8.68 6.67 -15.00
C ASN A 85 8.50 5.21 -15.47
N GLU A 86 9.54 4.38 -15.44
CA GLU A 86 9.46 2.96 -15.83
C GLU A 86 8.71 2.08 -14.81
N CYS A 87 8.73 2.45 -13.52
CA CYS A 87 8.08 1.67 -12.46
C CYS A 87 6.54 1.77 -12.48
N VAL A 88 5.98 2.76 -13.18
CA VAL A 88 4.54 3.05 -13.20
C VAL A 88 3.78 2.17 -14.21
N GLY A 89 4.43 1.73 -15.29
CA GLY A 89 3.79 1.00 -16.40
C GLY A 89 3.43 -0.46 -16.13
N GLN A 90 3.95 -1.07 -15.05
CA GLN A 90 3.80 -2.51 -14.76
C GLN A 90 2.73 -2.84 -13.69
N ARG A 91 1.98 -1.85 -13.18
CA ARG A 91 1.15 -2.00 -11.97
C ARG A 91 -0.35 -1.87 -12.21
N ASN A 92 -0.85 -2.35 -13.35
CA ASN A 92 -2.29 -2.57 -13.56
C ASN A 92 -2.65 -3.96 -13.03
N PHE A 93 -3.17 -4.03 -11.79
CA PHE A 93 -3.71 -5.25 -11.20
C PHE A 93 -5.18 -5.46 -11.58
#